data_AF-A0A392P2F9-F1
#
_entry.id   AF-A0A392P2F9-F1
#
_cell.length_a   1.000
_cell.length_b   1.000
_cell.length_c   1.000
_cell.angle_alpha   90.00
_cell.angle_beta   90.00
_cell.angle_gamma   90.00
#
_symmetry.space_group_name_H-M   'P 1'
#
loop_
_entity.id
_entity.type
_entity.pdbx_description
1 polymer ?
#
loop_
_entity_poly.entity_id
_entity_poly.type
_entity_poly.pdbx_seq_one_letter_code
_entity_poly.pdbx_strand_id
1 'polypeptide(L)'
;NMADFADELLKTAADQKGPKRGKKKVKSRAIVVLEQSGSGGSSSPGGVSSSQGGAPMGSPVVRQPPPKRQREEEIVIDFEAFKKPFLLPRVFSDEGFLEKHSPMVADVERFIVLDMGQAARQDQLVQDIADVMRLLETTLVLNDEQGSSTRDLEKLKAQNEKLEAEVLKLDGEAIDLRGK
;
A
#
# COMPACT_ATOMS: atom_id res chain seq x y z
N ASN A 1 11.96 -34.97 -11.11
CA ASN A 1 13.16 -35.24 -11.94
C ASN A 1 13.65 -33.88 -12.45
N MET A 2 14.92 -33.50 -12.21
CA MET A 2 15.41 -32.15 -12.57
C MET A 2 15.48 -31.90 -14.09
N ALA A 3 15.60 -32.97 -14.88
CA ALA A 3 15.58 -32.91 -16.33
C ALA A 3 14.24 -32.38 -16.87
N ASP A 4 13.12 -32.86 -16.31
CA ASP A 4 11.78 -32.51 -16.76
C ASP A 4 11.46 -31.01 -16.58
N PHE A 5 12.01 -30.38 -15.53
CA PHE A 5 11.84 -28.94 -15.27
C PHE A 5 12.64 -28.07 -16.25
N ALA A 6 13.85 -28.51 -16.63
CA ALA A 6 14.67 -27.81 -17.60
C ALA A 6 14.00 -27.81 -18.99
N ASP A 7 13.35 -28.93 -19.36
CA ASP A 7 12.61 -29.06 -20.61
C ASP A 7 11.35 -28.17 -20.64
N GLU A 8 10.67 -28.01 -19.50
CA GLU A 8 9.52 -27.11 -19.34
C GLU A 8 9.91 -25.62 -19.49
N LEU A 9 11.07 -25.22 -18.96
CA LEU A 9 11.63 -23.87 -19.12
C LEU A 9 12.04 -23.58 -20.57
N LEU A 10 12.63 -24.55 -21.27
CA LEU A 10 12.98 -24.38 -22.68
C LEU A 10 11.72 -24.23 -23.56
N LYS A 11 10.65 -24.98 -23.25
CA LYS A 11 9.40 -24.94 -24.00
C LYS A 11 8.64 -23.62 -23.82
N THR A 12 8.58 -23.10 -22.61
CA THR A 12 7.97 -21.79 -22.32
C THR A 12 8.73 -20.63 -22.95
N ALA A 13 10.06 -20.72 -23.06
CA ALA A 13 10.88 -19.73 -23.75
C ALA A 13 10.69 -19.76 -25.29
N ALA A 14 10.40 -20.93 -25.87
CA ALA A 14 10.15 -21.07 -27.29
C ALA A 14 8.78 -20.51 -27.72
N ASP A 15 7.76 -20.61 -26.87
CA ASP A 15 6.40 -20.11 -27.15
C ASP A 15 6.27 -18.58 -27.11
N GLN A 16 7.25 -17.84 -26.57
CA GLN A 16 7.22 -16.36 -26.55
C GLN A 16 7.63 -15.69 -27.87
N LYS A 17 7.89 -16.44 -28.96
CA LYS A 17 8.23 -15.86 -30.26
C LYS A 17 7.05 -15.84 -31.25
N GLY A 18 6.30 -14.74 -31.23
CA GLY A 18 5.63 -14.20 -32.43
C GLY A 18 4.56 -13.12 -32.14
N PRO A 19 4.20 -12.23 -33.09
CA PRO A 19 4.94 -11.64 -34.20
C PRO A 19 5.20 -10.12 -34.00
N LYS A 20 6.18 -9.57 -34.74
CA LYS A 20 6.57 -8.15 -34.70
C LYS A 20 5.50 -7.22 -35.32
N ARG A 21 5.27 -6.07 -34.65
CA ARG A 21 4.67 -4.77 -35.09
C ARG A 21 3.55 -4.79 -36.14
N GLY A 22 2.39 -4.26 -35.73
CA GLY A 22 1.42 -3.59 -36.61
C GLY A 22 0.54 -2.62 -35.83
N LYS A 23 0.59 -1.32 -36.15
CA LYS A 23 -0.30 -0.29 -35.57
C LYS A 23 -1.75 -0.57 -36.00
N LYS A 24 -2.71 -0.63 -35.05
CA LYS A 24 -4.13 -0.36 -35.36
C LYS A 24 -4.88 0.18 -34.14
N LYS A 25 -5.62 1.26 -34.38
CA LYS A 25 -6.37 2.09 -33.44
C LYS A 25 -7.86 1.77 -33.56
N VAL A 26 -8.52 1.28 -32.50
CA VAL A 26 -10.00 1.18 -32.36
C VAL A 26 -10.31 1.20 -30.85
N LYS A 27 -10.71 2.34 -30.25
CA LYS A 27 -12.08 2.88 -30.01
C LYS A 27 -12.97 1.98 -29.14
N SER A 28 -12.96 2.27 -27.84
CA SER A 28 -13.74 1.63 -26.77
C SER A 28 -15.18 2.13 -26.70
N ARG A 29 -16.13 1.21 -26.50
CA ARG A 29 -17.49 1.32 -25.91
C ARG A 29 -17.79 -0.08 -25.34
N ALA A 30 -18.43 -0.33 -24.21
CA ALA A 30 -19.23 0.46 -23.28
C ALA A 30 -19.19 -0.23 -21.88
N ILE A 31 -19.54 0.52 -20.84
CA ILE A 31 -19.70 0.04 -19.45
C ILE A 31 -21.13 -0.49 -19.26
N VAL A 32 -21.25 -1.62 -18.55
CA VAL A 32 -22.51 -2.08 -17.94
C VAL A 32 -22.32 -2.06 -16.43
N VAL A 33 -23.20 -1.29 -15.78
CA VAL A 33 -23.33 -1.04 -14.34
C VAL A 33 -24.27 -2.09 -13.72
N LEU A 34 -23.93 -2.58 -12.54
CA LEU A 34 -24.86 -3.17 -11.55
C LEU A 34 -24.19 -3.00 -10.17
N GLU A 35 -24.60 -2.03 -9.34
CA GLU A 35 -25.61 -2.17 -8.25
C GLU A 35 -25.29 -3.40 -7.36
N GLN A 36 -25.21 -3.38 -6.02
CA GLN A 36 -25.75 -2.51 -4.98
C GLN A 36 -25.28 -3.08 -3.62
N SER A 37 -25.31 -2.25 -2.56
CA SER A 37 -25.44 -2.61 -1.12
C SER A 37 -24.21 -3.22 -0.41
N GLY A 38 -23.90 -2.92 0.85
CA GLY A 38 -24.54 -2.11 1.89
C GLY A 38 -23.59 -1.99 3.09
N SER A 39 -23.79 -0.94 3.89
CA SER A 39 -22.98 -0.50 5.02
C SER A 39 -22.95 -1.48 6.21
N GLY A 40 -21.80 -1.57 6.87
CA GLY A 40 -21.69 -2.14 8.22
C GLY A 40 -20.38 -1.70 8.86
N GLY A 41 -20.42 -0.71 9.75
CA GLY A 41 -19.24 -0.19 10.42
C GLY A 41 -18.67 -1.14 11.46
N SER A 42 -17.38 -1.00 11.78
CA SER A 42 -16.90 -1.13 13.15
C SER A 42 -15.53 -0.48 13.35
N SER A 43 -15.42 0.05 14.56
CA SER A 43 -14.33 0.69 15.31
C SER A 43 -12.97 -0.03 15.30
N SER A 44 -11.90 0.74 15.07
CA SER A 44 -10.52 0.37 15.42
C SER A 44 -10.21 0.68 16.89
N PRO A 45 -9.62 -0.24 17.67
CA PRO A 45 -8.99 0.09 18.94
C PRO A 45 -7.56 0.60 18.71
N GLY A 46 -7.28 1.75 19.31
CA GLY A 46 -5.99 2.42 19.22
C GLY A 46 -4.84 1.65 19.86
N GLY A 47 -3.70 1.65 19.15
CA GLY A 47 -2.40 1.29 19.70
C GLY A 47 -1.82 2.47 20.46
N VAL A 48 -1.55 2.26 21.75
CA VAL A 48 -0.80 3.17 22.61
C VAL A 48 0.66 3.19 22.15
N SER A 49 1.23 4.37 21.97
CA SER A 49 2.67 4.56 21.90
C SER A 49 3.06 5.59 22.95
N SER A 50 3.62 5.09 24.05
CA SER A 50 4.20 5.88 25.13
C SER A 50 5.70 6.00 24.92
N SER A 51 6.15 7.20 24.53
CA SER A 51 7.42 7.75 24.99
C SER A 51 7.42 9.27 24.81
N GLN A 52 7.36 9.97 25.92
CA GLN A 52 7.50 11.41 26.04
C GLN A 52 8.97 11.79 26.14
N GLY A 53 9.38 12.84 25.42
CA GLY A 53 10.45 13.73 25.88
C GLY A 53 11.47 14.19 24.85
N GLY A 54 11.22 15.37 24.27
CA GLY A 54 12.28 16.33 23.93
C GLY A 54 12.62 16.54 22.44
N ALA A 55 12.01 17.56 21.82
CA ALA A 55 12.51 18.19 20.60
C ALA A 55 13.58 19.27 20.97
N PRO A 56 14.45 19.75 20.05
CA PRO A 56 13.97 20.57 18.93
C PRO A 56 14.70 20.40 17.56
N MET A 57 13.92 20.66 16.51
CA MET A 57 14.24 21.21 15.19
C MET A 57 15.62 20.94 14.55
N GLY A 58 15.59 20.17 13.46
CA GLY A 58 16.56 20.25 12.36
C GLY A 58 15.84 20.05 11.03
N SER A 59 15.99 20.99 10.10
CA SER A 59 15.40 21.00 8.75
C SER A 59 15.68 19.71 7.96
N PRO A 60 14.80 19.28 7.03
CA PRO A 60 15.03 18.06 6.26
C PRO A 60 16.17 18.31 5.27
N VAL A 61 17.38 17.86 5.61
CA VAL A 61 18.47 17.74 4.65
C VAL A 61 18.06 16.66 3.66
N VAL A 62 17.72 17.07 2.44
CA VAL A 62 17.58 16.16 1.29
C VAL A 62 18.95 15.53 1.07
N ARG A 63 19.18 14.33 1.63
CA ARG A 63 20.36 13.53 1.30
C ARG A 63 20.21 13.07 -0.14
N GLN A 64 21.14 13.50 -0.99
CA GLN A 64 21.30 12.92 -2.33
C GLN A 64 21.51 11.39 -2.21
N PRO A 65 20.89 10.60 -3.11
CA PRO A 65 21.17 9.17 -3.19
C PRO A 65 22.66 8.97 -3.47
N PRO A 66 23.33 8.01 -2.80
CA PRO A 66 24.73 7.72 -3.06
C PRO A 66 24.95 7.40 -4.54
N PRO A 67 25.99 7.93 -5.19
CA PRO A 67 26.31 7.58 -6.57
C PRO A 67 26.54 6.07 -6.68
N LYS A 68 25.95 5.45 -7.71
CA LYS A 68 26.10 4.02 -8.00
C LYS A 68 27.59 3.72 -8.16
N ARG A 69 28.15 2.90 -7.26
CA ARG A 69 29.53 2.43 -7.36
C ARG A 69 29.68 1.62 -8.65
N GLN A 70 30.76 1.85 -9.40
CA GLN A 70 31.16 0.93 -10.44
C GLN A 70 31.46 -0.42 -9.79
N ARG A 71 31.04 -1.50 -10.47
CA ARG A 71 31.29 -2.88 -10.05
C ARG A 71 32.81 -3.05 -9.94
N GLU A 72 33.31 -3.18 -8.71
CA GLU A 72 34.69 -3.58 -8.46
C GLU A 72 34.97 -4.86 -9.24
N GLU A 73 36.07 -4.84 -9.99
CA GLU A 73 36.62 -6.00 -10.67
C GLU A 73 36.70 -7.18 -9.70
N GLU A 74 36.49 -8.38 -10.25
CA GLU A 74 36.39 -9.67 -9.55
C GLU A 74 37.10 -9.65 -8.20
N ILE A 75 36.31 -9.71 -7.11
CA ILE A 75 36.83 -9.76 -5.74
C ILE A 75 37.64 -11.06 -5.65
N VAL A 76 38.94 -10.99 -5.92
CA VAL A 76 39.87 -12.06 -5.65
C VAL A 76 39.98 -12.10 -4.13
N ILE A 77 39.24 -13.04 -3.54
CA ILE A 77 39.25 -13.29 -2.10
C ILE A 77 40.64 -13.82 -1.75
N ASP A 78 41.48 -12.95 -1.18
CA ASP A 78 42.78 -13.32 -0.66
C ASP A 78 42.60 -14.23 0.57
N PHE A 79 42.77 -15.53 0.36
CA PHE A 79 42.71 -16.54 1.42
C PHE A 79 43.83 -16.38 2.47
N GLU A 80 44.95 -15.71 2.15
CA GLU A 80 46.01 -15.40 3.12
C GLU A 80 45.68 -14.21 4.03
N ALA A 81 44.77 -13.31 3.63
CA ALA A 81 44.29 -12.23 4.48
C ALA A 81 43.40 -12.72 5.64
N PHE A 82 42.90 -13.97 5.60
CA PHE A 82 42.15 -14.61 6.69
C PHE A 82 43.01 -15.10 7.86
N LYS A 83 44.31 -14.76 7.89
CA LYS A 83 45.16 -14.99 9.06
C LYS A 83 44.61 -14.32 10.33
N LYS A 84 43.72 -13.33 10.19
CA LYS A 84 42.92 -12.83 11.31
C LYS A 84 41.63 -13.68 11.40
N PRO A 85 41.48 -14.54 12.43
CA PRO A 85 40.25 -15.31 12.59
C PRO A 85 39.07 -14.36 12.70
N PHE A 86 38.01 -14.64 11.93
CA PHE A 86 36.75 -13.95 12.07
C PHE A 86 36.27 -14.15 13.52
N LEU A 87 36.07 -13.06 14.24
CA LEU A 87 35.53 -13.14 15.59
C LEU A 87 34.03 -13.38 15.46
N LEU A 88 33.61 -14.62 15.72
CA LEU A 88 32.20 -14.91 15.88
C LEU A 88 31.67 -14.17 17.11
N PRO A 89 30.44 -13.66 17.08
CA PRO A 89 29.77 -13.19 18.29
C PRO A 89 29.86 -14.25 19.39
N ARG A 90 30.13 -13.82 20.63
CA ARG A 90 30.43 -14.71 21.77
C ARG A 90 29.37 -15.80 22.01
N VAL A 91 28.12 -15.51 21.63
CA VAL A 91 26.98 -16.44 21.70
C VAL A 91 27.17 -17.70 20.87
N PHE A 92 27.99 -17.67 19.81
CA PHE A 92 28.30 -18.85 18.98
C PHE A 92 29.29 -19.81 19.65
N SER A 93 30.00 -19.36 20.69
CA SER A 93 30.93 -20.18 21.47
C SER A 93 30.35 -20.60 22.83
N ASP A 94 29.14 -20.14 23.17
CA ASP A 94 28.44 -20.54 24.39
C ASP A 94 27.56 -21.75 24.08
N GLU A 95 28.08 -22.95 24.37
CA GLU A 95 27.30 -24.18 24.29
C GLU A 95 26.08 -24.08 25.20
N GLY A 96 24.91 -24.42 24.69
CA GLY A 96 23.68 -24.28 25.45
C GLY A 96 23.04 -22.88 25.39
N PHE A 97 23.55 -21.94 24.56
CA PHE A 97 23.05 -20.56 24.54
C PHE A 97 21.55 -20.49 24.21
N LEU A 98 21.06 -21.26 23.23
CA LEU A 98 19.64 -21.27 22.84
C LEU A 98 18.76 -22.01 23.85
N GLU A 99 19.33 -22.91 24.63
CA GLU A 99 18.69 -23.61 25.73
C GLU A 99 18.49 -22.68 26.93
N LYS A 100 19.48 -21.80 27.21
CA LYS A 100 19.38 -20.72 28.22
C LYS A 100 18.49 -19.57 27.75
N HIS A 101 18.48 -19.31 26.45
CA HIS A 101 17.79 -18.19 25.82
C HIS A 101 16.92 -18.70 24.68
N SER A 102 15.90 -19.49 25.03
CA SER A 102 14.97 -20.02 24.04
C SER A 102 14.29 -18.86 23.29
N PRO A 103 14.38 -18.82 21.96
CA PRO A 103 13.75 -17.76 21.18
C PRO A 103 12.23 -17.84 21.39
N MET A 104 11.66 -16.74 21.87
CA MET A 104 10.23 -16.62 22.05
C MET A 104 9.61 -16.18 20.73
N VAL A 105 8.80 -17.06 20.14
CA VAL A 105 7.97 -16.76 18.97
C VAL A 105 6.54 -16.64 19.45
N ALA A 106 5.82 -15.60 19.03
CA ALA A 106 4.44 -15.40 19.46
C ALA A 106 3.59 -16.61 19.03
N ASP A 107 2.62 -17.03 19.84
CA ASP A 107 1.81 -18.22 19.56
C ASP A 107 1.04 -18.10 18.24
N VAL A 108 0.63 -16.88 17.90
CA VAL A 108 0.00 -16.56 16.61
C VAL A 108 0.93 -16.80 15.42
N GLU A 109 2.21 -16.44 15.53
CA GLU A 109 3.20 -16.66 14.47
C GLU A 109 3.53 -18.15 14.33
N ARG A 110 3.66 -18.84 15.46
CA ARG A 110 3.85 -20.30 15.48
C ARG A 110 2.68 -21.00 14.80
N PHE A 111 1.46 -20.61 15.10
CA PHE A 111 0.26 -21.16 14.47
C PHE A 111 0.24 -20.91 12.95
N ILE A 112 0.57 -19.70 12.50
CA ILE A 112 0.58 -19.35 11.07
C ILE A 112 1.64 -20.15 10.28
N VAL A 113 2.80 -20.40 10.87
CA VAL A 113 3.91 -21.07 10.20
C VAL A 113 3.81 -22.59 10.29
N LEU A 114 3.51 -23.13 11.49
CA LEU A 114 3.57 -24.56 11.79
C LEU A 114 2.22 -25.26 11.65
N ASP A 115 1.12 -24.62 12.07
CA ASP A 115 -0.20 -25.28 12.18
C ASP A 115 -1.12 -24.96 11.00
N MET A 116 -0.97 -23.79 10.38
CA MET A 116 -1.75 -23.44 9.19
C MET A 116 -1.25 -24.26 7.99
N GLY A 117 -2.16 -24.98 7.33
CA GLY A 117 -1.85 -25.75 6.14
C GLY A 117 -1.46 -24.87 4.95
N GLN A 118 -0.74 -25.46 3.97
CA GLN A 118 -0.36 -24.75 2.74
C GLN A 118 -1.56 -24.24 1.96
N ALA A 119 -2.65 -25.02 1.87
CA ALA A 119 -3.88 -24.62 1.20
C ALA A 119 -4.55 -23.42 1.88
N ALA A 120 -4.72 -23.48 3.21
CA ALA A 120 -5.29 -22.38 3.99
C ALA A 120 -4.47 -21.07 3.85
N ARG A 121 -3.14 -21.17 3.79
CA ARG A 121 -2.27 -20.02 3.49
C ARG A 121 -2.50 -19.44 2.09
N GLN A 122 -2.66 -20.30 1.09
CA GLN A 122 -2.96 -19.85 -0.27
C GLN A 122 -4.32 -19.17 -0.34
N ASP A 123 -5.34 -19.74 0.30
CA ASP A 123 -6.68 -19.16 0.35
C ASP A 123 -6.67 -17.78 1.04
N GLN A 124 -5.97 -17.66 2.17
CA GLN A 124 -5.80 -16.37 2.86
C GLN A 124 -5.09 -15.35 1.97
N LEU A 125 -4.01 -15.75 1.29
CA LEU A 125 -3.28 -14.86 0.40
C LEU A 125 -4.14 -14.38 -0.78
N VAL A 126 -4.94 -15.28 -1.35
CA VAL A 126 -5.89 -14.93 -2.43
C VAL A 126 -6.94 -13.94 -1.92
N GLN A 127 -7.47 -14.16 -0.71
CA GLN A 127 -8.44 -13.26 -0.09
C GLN A 127 -7.83 -11.88 0.19
N ASP A 128 -6.64 -11.83 0.78
CA ASP A 128 -5.94 -10.57 1.08
C ASP A 128 -5.66 -9.77 -0.20
N ILE A 129 -5.25 -10.45 -1.28
CA ILE A 129 -5.05 -9.81 -2.59
C ILE A 129 -6.36 -9.24 -3.12
N ALA A 130 -7.46 -9.99 -3.02
CA ALA A 130 -8.78 -9.53 -3.45
C ALA A 130 -9.24 -8.31 -2.64
N ASP A 131 -9.03 -8.30 -1.33
CA ASP A 131 -9.40 -7.20 -0.44
C ASP A 131 -8.57 -5.94 -0.75
N VAL A 132 -7.26 -6.09 -1.00
CA VAL A 132 -6.40 -4.98 -1.44
C VAL A 132 -6.83 -4.44 -2.80
N MET A 133 -7.21 -5.30 -3.75
CA MET A 133 -7.73 -4.85 -5.04
C MET A 133 -9.02 -4.05 -4.90
N ARG A 134 -9.97 -4.52 -4.08
CA ARG A 134 -11.22 -3.80 -3.79
C ARG A 134 -10.96 -2.47 -3.09
N LEU A 135 -10.02 -2.44 -2.13
CA LEU A 135 -9.63 -1.20 -1.46
C LEU A 135 -9.05 -0.21 -2.48
N LEU A 136 -8.17 -0.67 -3.36
CA LEU A 136 -7.61 0.18 -4.42
C LEU A 136 -8.70 0.73 -5.34
N GLU A 137 -9.62 -0.10 -5.81
CA GLU A 137 -10.75 0.34 -6.63
C GLU A 137 -11.58 1.42 -5.94
N THR A 138 -11.99 1.19 -4.68
CA THR A 138 -12.76 2.18 -3.91
C THR A 138 -11.99 3.48 -3.72
N THR A 139 -10.69 3.42 -3.43
CA THR A 139 -9.88 4.64 -3.32
C THR A 139 -9.79 5.41 -4.63
N LEU A 140 -9.71 4.73 -5.78
CA LEU A 140 -9.68 5.38 -7.08
C LEU A 140 -11.02 6.05 -7.42
N VAL A 141 -12.14 5.35 -7.23
CA VAL A 141 -13.49 5.89 -7.47
C VAL A 141 -13.75 7.11 -6.58
N LEU A 142 -13.44 7.03 -5.29
CA LEU A 142 -13.66 8.15 -4.36
C LEU A 142 -12.78 9.36 -4.69
N ASN A 143 -11.56 9.14 -5.20
CA ASN A 143 -10.70 10.24 -5.64
C ASN A 143 -11.26 10.97 -6.87
N ASP A 144 -11.87 10.25 -7.82
CA ASP A 144 -12.51 10.86 -8.98
C ASP A 144 -13.78 11.65 -8.59
N GLU A 145 -14.56 11.16 -7.62
CA GLU A 145 -15.79 11.80 -7.14
C GLU A 145 -15.54 13.03 -6.25
N GLN A 146 -14.38 13.12 -5.58
CA GLN A 146 -14.06 14.27 -4.72
C GLN A 146 -14.07 15.60 -5.52
N GLY A 147 -13.62 15.58 -6.77
CA GLY A 147 -13.60 16.76 -7.64
C GLY A 147 -14.97 17.17 -8.20
N SER A 148 -15.93 16.25 -8.36
CA SER A 148 -17.31 16.60 -8.74
C SER A 148 -18.09 17.11 -7.54
N SER A 149 -18.00 16.42 -6.40
CA SER A 149 -18.69 16.78 -5.16
C SER A 149 -18.31 18.18 -4.66
N THR A 150 -17.02 18.52 -4.68
CA THR A 150 -16.54 19.86 -4.29
C THR A 150 -17.13 20.97 -5.15
N ARG A 151 -17.15 20.80 -6.48
CA ARG A 151 -17.73 21.78 -7.41
C ARG A 151 -19.24 21.95 -7.21
N ASP A 152 -19.96 20.86 -6.97
CA ASP A 152 -21.40 20.94 -6.75
C ASP A 152 -21.73 21.55 -5.39
N LEU A 153 -20.91 21.32 -4.37
CA LEU A 153 -21.00 21.98 -3.07
C LEU A 153 -20.77 23.50 -3.19
N GLU A 154 -19.79 23.94 -3.97
CA GLU A 154 -19.55 25.36 -4.26
C GLU A 154 -20.75 26.02 -4.96
N LYS A 155 -21.35 25.35 -5.95
CA LYS A 155 -22.56 25.85 -6.62
C LYS A 155 -23.72 26.01 -5.65
N LEU A 156 -23.97 24.99 -4.81
CA LEU A 156 -25.04 25.04 -3.80
C LEU A 156 -24.79 26.16 -2.78
N LYS A 157 -23.54 26.35 -2.36
CA LYS A 157 -23.16 27.44 -1.47
C LYS A 157 -23.45 28.80 -2.09
N ALA A 158 -23.08 29.01 -3.36
CA ALA A 158 -23.35 30.26 -4.07
C ALA A 158 -24.87 30.50 -4.26
N GLN A 159 -25.65 29.45 -4.50
CA GLN A 159 -27.12 29.56 -4.58
C GLN A 159 -27.73 29.92 -3.23
N ASN A 160 -27.26 29.34 -2.14
CA ASN A 160 -27.73 29.68 -0.79
C ASN A 160 -27.43 31.14 -0.44
N GLU A 161 -26.22 31.64 -0.72
CA GLU A 161 -25.88 33.05 -0.48
C GLU A 161 -26.79 34.00 -1.27
N LYS A 162 -27.11 33.65 -2.52
CA LYS A 162 -28.04 34.41 -3.35
C LYS A 162 -29.46 34.42 -2.76
N LEU A 163 -29.94 33.26 -2.32
CA LEU A 163 -31.27 33.14 -1.70
C LEU A 163 -31.33 33.89 -0.37
N GLU A 164 -30.30 33.84 0.44
CA GLU A 164 -30.20 34.62 1.69
C GLU A 164 -30.30 36.12 1.42
N ALA A 165 -29.61 36.63 0.40
CA ALA A 165 -29.71 38.04 0.01
C ALA A 165 -31.11 38.42 -0.50
N GLU A 166 -31.76 37.52 -1.25
CA GLU A 166 -33.12 37.74 -1.75
C GLU A 166 -34.15 37.75 -0.62
N VAL A 167 -34.03 36.82 0.33
CA VAL A 167 -34.85 36.79 1.56
C VAL A 167 -34.69 38.09 2.33
N LEU A 168 -33.46 38.55 2.54
CA LEU A 168 -33.19 39.79 3.27
C LEU A 168 -33.79 41.02 2.55
N LYS A 169 -33.74 41.05 1.22
CA LYS A 169 -34.37 42.11 0.42
C LYS A 169 -35.89 42.10 0.58
N LEU A 170 -36.53 40.93 0.43
CA LEU A 170 -37.97 40.78 0.54
C LEU A 170 -38.47 41.07 1.96
N ASP A 171 -37.70 40.72 2.98
CA ASP A 171 -37.99 41.08 4.37
C ASP A 171 -37.99 42.60 4.57
N GLY A 172 -37.02 43.31 3.98
CA GLY A 172 -37.00 44.77 3.98
C GLY A 172 -38.23 45.37 3.29
N GLU A 173 -38.57 44.89 2.10
CA GLU A 173 -39.77 45.32 1.36
C GLU A 173 -41.07 45.05 2.15
N ALA A 174 -41.16 43.91 2.85
CA ALA A 174 -42.30 43.55 3.68
C ALA A 174 -42.43 44.44 4.92
N ILE A 175 -41.32 44.88 5.52
CA ILE A 175 -41.32 45.86 6.62
C ILE A 175 -41.82 47.22 6.13
N ASP A 176 -41.32 47.69 4.99
CA ASP A 176 -41.73 48.98 4.40
C ASP A 176 -43.22 49.02 4.05
N LEU A 177 -43.77 47.92 3.53
CA LEU A 177 -45.20 47.81 3.25
C LEU A 177 -46.06 47.77 4.53
N ARG A 178 -45.55 47.20 5.62
CA ARG A 178 -46.25 47.16 6.92
C ARG A 178 -46.24 48.50 7.64
N GLY A 179 -45.24 49.34 7.38
CA GLY A 179 -45.09 50.66 8.00
C GLY A 179 -45.92 51.78 7.35
N LYS A 180 -46.63 51.50 6.25
CA LYS A 180 -47.57 52.41 5.58
C LYS A 180 -49.01 52.11 6.00
#